data_AF-A0A2T7G4X1-F1
#
_entry.id   AF-A0A2T7G4X1-F1
#
_cell.length_a   1.000
_cell.length_b   1.000
_cell.length_c   1.000
_cell.angle_alpha   90.00
_cell.angle_beta   90.00
_cell.angle_gamma   90.00
#
_symmetry.space_group_name_H-M   'P 1'
#
loop_
_entity.id
_entity.type
_entity.pdbx_description
1 polymer ?
#
loop_
_entity_poly.entity_id
_entity_poly.type
_entity_poly.pdbx_seq_one_letter_code
_entity_poly.pdbx_strand_id
1 'polypeptide(L)'
;MAERTNRWGFWARIDDRTSAMDAVRMSGLPVFLIGLTLMISGAVILMDPVGASGNGWSLLALSVPFVALGLALRGGAAALAPLASAVFIVMVAIEAWLAPSWGLLVRLLIGLVAISGLRGWWWLRKHPA
;
A
#
# COMPACT_ATOMS: atom_id res chain seq x y z
N MET A 1 18.42 -21.96 -19.95
CA MET A 1 17.02 -21.59 -19.69
C MET A 1 16.74 -20.31 -20.46
N ALA A 2 15.88 -20.35 -21.47
CA ALA A 2 15.56 -19.18 -22.27
C ALA A 2 14.64 -18.24 -21.46
N GLU A 3 15.20 -17.09 -21.10
CA GLU A 3 14.52 -16.00 -20.39
C GLU A 3 13.43 -15.43 -21.32
N ARG A 4 12.20 -15.92 -21.21
CA ARG A 4 11.04 -15.37 -21.94
C ARG A 4 10.64 -14.06 -21.30
N THR A 5 11.43 -13.02 -21.57
CA THR A 5 11.13 -11.63 -21.23
C THR A 5 9.95 -11.15 -22.08
N ASN A 6 8.73 -11.46 -21.66
CA ASN A 6 7.58 -10.71 -22.14
C ASN A 6 7.62 -9.34 -21.45
N ARG A 7 8.42 -8.42 -22.01
CA ARG A 7 8.80 -7.10 -21.43
C ARG A 7 7.67 -6.08 -21.39
N TRP A 8 6.47 -6.43 -21.85
CA TRP A 8 5.39 -5.49 -22.14
C TRP A 8 4.16 -5.83 -21.32
N GLY A 9 4.18 -5.41 -20.06
CA GLY A 9 3.03 -5.45 -19.16
C GLY A 9 3.33 -4.63 -17.91
N PHE A 10 2.40 -3.77 -17.49
CA PHE A 10 2.50 -3.01 -16.23
C PHE A 10 2.68 -3.91 -15.00
N TRP A 11 2.38 -5.20 -15.14
CA TRP A 11 2.38 -6.19 -14.06
C TRP A 11 3.49 -7.22 -14.25
N ALA A 12 4.23 -7.49 -13.18
CA ALA A 12 5.11 -8.66 -13.11
C ALA A 12 4.30 -9.95 -13.31
N ARG A 13 4.82 -10.88 -14.12
CA ARG A 13 4.25 -12.23 -14.21
C ARG A 13 4.51 -12.98 -12.91
N ILE A 14 3.53 -13.78 -12.50
CA ILE A 14 3.62 -14.62 -11.30
C ILE A 14 3.72 -16.06 -11.79
N ASP A 15 4.94 -16.47 -12.10
CA ASP A 15 5.24 -17.80 -12.65
C ASP A 15 5.81 -18.74 -11.57
N ASP A 16 6.40 -18.17 -10.52
CA ASP A 16 7.02 -18.88 -9.41
C ASP A 16 6.74 -18.21 -8.06
N ARG A 17 7.12 -18.91 -6.99
CA ARG A 17 6.94 -18.44 -5.61
C ARG A 17 7.70 -17.14 -5.33
N THR A 18 8.87 -16.98 -5.94
CA THR A 18 9.73 -15.79 -5.85
C THR A 18 9.03 -14.56 -6.42
N SER A 19 8.49 -14.66 -7.64
CA SER A 19 7.74 -13.58 -8.29
C SER A 19 6.44 -13.26 -7.56
N ALA A 20 5.76 -14.28 -7.00
CA ALA A 20 4.56 -14.07 -6.18
C ALA A 20 4.88 -13.28 -4.90
N MET A 21 6.00 -13.59 -4.26
CA MET A 21 6.47 -12.87 -3.08
C MET A 21 6.94 -11.45 -3.42
N ASP A 22 7.61 -11.27 -4.54
CA ASP A 22 8.06 -9.94 -4.98
C ASP A 22 6.87 -9.04 -5.31
N ALA A 23 5.81 -9.57 -5.91
CA ALA A 23 4.55 -8.83 -6.11
C ALA A 23 3.92 -8.36 -4.77
N VAL A 24 3.96 -9.20 -3.73
CA VAL A 24 3.54 -8.83 -2.36
C VAL A 24 4.44 -7.73 -1.81
N ARG A 25 5.76 -7.87 -1.93
CA ARG A 25 6.72 -6.87 -1.41
C ARG A 25 6.55 -5.52 -2.08
N MET A 26 6.30 -5.50 -3.39
CA MET A 26 6.03 -4.28 -4.16
C MET A 26 4.77 -3.56 -3.67
N SER A 27 3.75 -4.29 -3.21
CA SER A 27 2.54 -3.69 -2.64
C SER A 27 2.78 -2.96 -1.30
N GLY A 28 3.86 -3.31 -0.58
CA GLY A 28 4.19 -2.68 0.70
C GLY A 28 4.69 -1.23 0.59
N LEU A 29 5.28 -0.85 -0.56
CA LEU A 29 5.80 0.51 -0.79
C LEU A 29 4.68 1.57 -0.78
N PRO A 30 3.60 1.44 -1.57
CA PRO A 30 2.38 2.22 -1.43
C PRO A 30 1.93 2.50 0.01
N VAL A 31 1.78 1.42 0.78
CA VAL A 31 1.24 1.46 2.14
C VAL A 31 2.19 2.22 3.07
N PHE A 32 3.50 1.97 2.91
CA PHE A 32 4.53 2.69 3.64
C PHE A 32 4.53 4.19 3.31
N LEU A 33 4.47 4.57 2.04
CA LEU A 33 4.47 5.97 1.62
C LEU A 33 3.25 6.73 2.11
N ILE A 34 2.09 6.08 2.18
CA ILE A 34 0.88 6.66 2.79
C ILE A 34 1.11 6.91 4.28
N GLY A 35 1.61 5.91 5.00
CA GLY A 35 1.94 6.06 6.42
C GLY A 35 2.92 7.21 6.65
N LEU A 36 3.98 7.30 5.83
CA LEU A 36 4.96 8.38 5.92
C LEU A 36 4.35 9.75 5.60
N THR A 37 3.44 9.83 4.63
CA THR A 37 2.70 11.05 4.30
C THR A 37 1.84 11.49 5.48
N LEU A 38 1.07 10.56 6.10
CA LEU A 38 0.27 10.84 7.29
C LEU A 38 1.14 11.30 8.47
N MET A 39 2.31 10.69 8.63
CA MET A 39 3.27 11.06 9.68
C MET A 39 3.76 12.50 9.50
N ILE A 40 4.18 12.87 8.28
CA ILE A 40 4.62 14.24 7.97
C ILE A 40 3.46 15.23 8.14
N SER A 41 2.28 14.93 7.59
CA SER A 41 1.11 15.80 7.73
C SER A 41 0.70 16.02 9.19
N GLY A 42 0.69 14.95 10.00
CA GLY A 42 0.41 15.04 11.43
C GLY A 42 1.45 15.88 12.18
N ALA A 43 2.74 15.68 11.88
CA ALA A 43 3.82 16.47 12.48
C ALA A 43 3.73 17.96 12.11
N VAL A 44 3.45 18.28 10.84
CA VAL A 44 3.27 19.67 10.37
C VAL A 44 2.11 20.35 11.08
N ILE A 45 0.98 19.66 11.25
CA ILE A 45 -0.20 20.20 11.97
C ILE A 45 0.13 20.48 13.44
N LEU A 46 0.92 19.61 14.09
CA LEU A 46 1.34 19.82 15.47
C LEU A 46 2.36 20.97 15.63
N MET A 47 3.06 21.36 14.57
CA MET A 47 3.94 22.52 14.57
C MET A 47 3.19 23.85 14.41
N ASP A 48 1.93 23.82 13.99
CA ASP A 48 1.08 25.00 13.91
C ASP A 48 0.47 25.30 15.30
N PRO A 49 0.82 26.43 15.94
CA PRO A 49 0.31 26.79 17.27
C PRO A 49 -1.20 27.04 17.29
N VAL A 50 -1.82 27.34 16.13
CA VAL A 50 -3.28 27.46 15.99
C VAL A 50 -3.91 26.10 15.63
N GLY A 51 -3.14 25.25 14.96
CA GLY A 51 -3.52 23.96 14.40
C GLY A 51 -3.28 22.74 15.30
N ALA A 52 -2.69 22.90 16.49
CA ALA A 52 -2.42 21.86 17.51
C ALA A 52 -3.70 21.26 18.15
N SER A 53 -4.70 21.03 17.32
CA SER A 53 -5.92 20.29 17.56
C SER A 53 -5.64 18.78 17.67
N GLY A 54 -6.62 18.03 18.20
CA GLY A 54 -6.57 16.57 18.27
C GLY A 54 -6.33 15.87 16.92
N ASN A 55 -6.54 16.57 15.79
CA ASN A 55 -6.38 16.02 14.45
C ASN A 55 -4.92 15.64 14.13
N GLY A 56 -3.93 16.42 14.58
CA GLY A 56 -2.51 16.12 14.36
C GLY A 56 -2.08 14.81 15.05
N TRP A 57 -2.53 14.62 16.29
CA TRP A 57 -2.30 13.37 17.04
C TRP A 57 -3.01 12.18 16.41
N SER A 58 -4.24 12.34 15.92
CA SER A 58 -4.96 11.28 15.20
C SER A 58 -4.22 10.84 13.94
N LEU A 59 -3.68 11.76 13.15
CA LEU A 59 -2.89 11.44 11.95
C LEU A 59 -1.59 10.71 12.30
N LEU A 60 -0.88 11.14 13.35
CA LEU A 60 0.31 10.44 13.83
C LEU A 60 -0.04 9.02 14.31
N ALA A 61 -1.11 8.87 15.10
CA ALA A 61 -1.55 7.57 15.59
C ALA A 61 -1.93 6.63 14.43
N LEU A 62 -2.58 7.16 13.38
CA LEU A 62 -2.89 6.39 12.17
C LEU A 62 -1.64 6.08 11.35
N SER A 63 -0.61 6.94 11.33
CA SER A 63 0.59 6.71 10.53
C SER A 63 1.37 5.45 10.94
N VAL A 64 1.42 5.15 12.24
CA VAL A 64 2.18 4.02 12.80
C VAL A 64 1.76 2.68 12.20
N PRO A 65 0.47 2.26 12.23
CA PRO A 65 0.05 0.99 11.64
C PRO A 65 0.29 0.93 10.13
N PHE A 66 0.17 2.04 9.38
CA PHE A 66 0.48 2.04 7.95
C PHE A 66 1.98 1.83 7.67
N VAL A 67 2.85 2.50 8.40
CA VAL A 67 4.30 2.31 8.30
C VAL A 67 4.67 0.86 8.66
N ALA A 68 4.15 0.36 9.78
CA ALA A 68 4.40 -1.01 10.23
C ALA A 68 3.90 -2.05 9.21
N LEU A 69 2.68 -1.85 8.67
CA LEU A 69 2.10 -2.73 7.65
C LEU A 69 2.90 -2.71 6.34
N GLY A 70 3.34 -1.53 5.89
CA GLY A 70 4.18 -1.39 4.71
C GLY A 70 5.53 -2.08 4.85
N LEU A 71 6.18 -1.95 6.02
CA LEU A 71 7.42 -2.66 6.34
C LEU A 71 7.21 -4.18 6.44
N ALA A 72 6.11 -4.63 7.07
CA ALA A 72 5.79 -6.04 7.19
C ALA A 72 5.57 -6.70 5.82
N LEU A 73 4.84 -6.04 4.91
CA LEU A 73 4.65 -6.51 3.53
C LEU A 73 5.98 -6.60 2.77
N ARG A 74 6.86 -5.60 2.93
CA ARG A 74 8.22 -5.63 2.35
C ARG A 74 9.09 -6.73 2.96
N GLY A 75 8.88 -7.06 4.22
CA GLY A 75 9.49 -8.20 4.91
C GLY A 75 8.99 -9.56 4.42
N GLY A 76 7.95 -9.61 3.59
CA GLY A 76 7.37 -10.85 3.06
C GLY A 76 6.20 -11.40 3.87
N ALA A 77 5.58 -10.60 4.75
CA ALA A 77 4.36 -10.98 5.47
C ALA A 77 3.14 -11.01 4.54
N ALA A 78 3.12 -11.96 3.60
CA ALA A 78 2.09 -12.06 2.56
C ALA A 78 0.68 -12.22 3.10
N ALA A 79 0.51 -12.80 4.30
CA ALA A 79 -0.77 -12.93 4.98
C ALA A 79 -1.46 -11.58 5.24
N LEU A 80 -0.71 -10.48 5.29
CA LEU A 80 -1.24 -9.14 5.51
C LEU A 80 -1.67 -8.42 4.23
N ALA A 81 -1.37 -8.96 3.04
CA ALA A 81 -1.69 -8.32 1.77
C ALA A 81 -3.19 -8.05 1.57
N PRO A 82 -4.13 -8.97 1.95
CA PRO A 82 -5.55 -8.70 1.85
C PRO A 82 -5.99 -7.55 2.76
N LEU A 83 -5.47 -7.51 4.00
CA LEU A 83 -5.78 -6.45 4.96
C LEU A 83 -5.31 -5.09 4.44
N ALA A 84 -4.06 -5.01 3.97
CA ALA A 84 -3.51 -3.77 3.42
C ALA A 84 -4.28 -3.28 2.20
N SER A 85 -4.70 -4.19 1.32
CA SER A 85 -5.52 -3.86 0.16
C SER A 85 -6.91 -3.38 0.57
N ALA A 86 -7.54 -4.02 1.55
CA ALA A 86 -8.85 -3.61 2.05
C ALA A 86 -8.80 -2.21 2.68
N VAL A 87 -7.81 -1.96 3.55
CA VAL A 87 -7.61 -0.64 4.16
C VAL A 87 -7.38 0.43 3.10
N PHE A 88 -6.55 0.13 2.09
CA PHE A 88 -6.29 1.06 0.99
C PHE A 88 -7.56 1.38 0.18
N ILE A 89 -8.35 0.36 -0.19
CA ILE A 89 -9.61 0.55 -0.93
C ILE A 89 -10.58 1.41 -0.13
N VAL A 90 -10.75 1.13 1.16
CA VAL A 90 -11.63 1.93 2.05
C VAL A 90 -11.15 3.38 2.11
N MET A 91 -9.85 3.61 2.26
CA MET A 91 -9.28 4.96 2.30
C MET A 91 -9.55 5.73 1.00
N VAL A 92 -9.30 5.11 -0.16
CA VAL A 92 -9.58 5.72 -1.46
C VAL A 92 -11.07 5.98 -1.64
N ALA A 93 -11.94 5.07 -1.20
CA ALA A 93 -13.39 5.25 -1.31
C ALA A 93 -13.90 6.42 -0.44
N ILE A 94 -13.42 6.51 0.81
CA ILE A 94 -13.75 7.62 1.72
C ILE A 94 -13.30 8.95 1.10
N GLU A 95 -12.07 9.00 0.59
CA GLU A 95 -11.58 10.24 -0.01
C GLU A 95 -12.32 10.60 -1.30
N ALA A 96 -12.59 9.62 -2.16
CA ALA A 96 -13.37 9.84 -3.39
C ALA A 96 -14.74 10.45 -3.10
N TRP A 97 -15.34 10.05 -1.98
CA TRP A 97 -16.62 10.58 -1.51
C TRP A 97 -16.50 12.00 -0.94
N LEU A 98 -15.45 12.29 -0.18
CA LEU A 98 -15.29 13.56 0.53
C LEU A 98 -14.75 14.69 -0.34
N ALA A 99 -13.78 14.41 -1.22
CA ALA A 99 -13.06 15.44 -1.96
C ALA A 99 -12.54 14.91 -3.31
N PRO A 100 -13.41 14.77 -4.32
CA PRO A 100 -12.98 14.37 -5.65
C PRO A 100 -12.01 15.41 -6.22
N SER A 101 -10.75 15.02 -6.36
CA SER A 101 -9.66 15.88 -6.82
C SER A 101 -8.75 15.12 -7.79
N TRP A 102 -7.91 15.82 -8.54
CA TRP A 102 -6.90 15.18 -9.41
C TRP A 102 -5.94 14.24 -8.65
N GLY A 103 -5.83 14.38 -7.33
CA GLY A 103 -5.11 13.44 -6.47
C GLY A 103 -5.68 12.02 -6.46
N LEU A 104 -6.94 11.82 -6.89
CA LEU A 104 -7.54 10.49 -7.07
C LEU A 104 -6.78 9.65 -8.09
N LEU A 105 -6.32 10.24 -9.20
CA LEU A 105 -5.60 9.49 -10.24
C LEU A 105 -4.31 8.87 -9.71
N VAL A 106 -3.53 9.66 -8.96
CA VAL A 106 -2.30 9.19 -8.31
C VAL A 106 -2.62 8.07 -7.32
N ARG A 107 -3.70 8.21 -6.54
CA ARG A 107 -4.11 7.19 -5.57
C ARG A 107 -4.68 5.93 -6.21
N LEU A 108 -5.39 6.04 -7.32
CA LEU A 108 -5.82 4.88 -8.10
C LEU A 108 -4.62 4.10 -8.64
N LEU A 109 -3.57 4.79 -9.11
CA LEU A 109 -2.32 4.15 -9.52
C LEU A 109 -1.63 3.44 -8.35
N ILE A 110 -1.59 4.06 -7.17
CA ILE A 110 -1.09 3.44 -5.93
C ILE A 110 -1.93 2.20 -5.57
N GLY A 111 -3.25 2.27 -5.77
CA GLY A 111 -4.18 1.17 -5.55
C GLY A 111 -3.97 -0.01 -6.47
N LEU A 112 -3.61 0.24 -7.73
CA LEU A 112 -3.21 -0.84 -8.64
C LEU A 112 -2.00 -1.59 -8.06
N VAL A 113 -0.99 -0.88 -7.55
CA VAL A 113 0.17 -1.53 -6.92
C VAL A 113 -0.22 -2.30 -5.63
N ALA A 114 -1.19 -1.83 -4.86
CA ALA A 114 -1.74 -2.61 -3.74
C ALA A 114 -2.41 -3.91 -4.23
N ILE A 115 -3.18 -3.84 -5.31
CA ILE A 115 -3.88 -4.98 -5.92
C ILE A 115 -2.90 -6.02 -6.51
N SER A 116 -1.69 -5.64 -6.95
CA SER A 116 -0.67 -6.66 -7.29
C SER A 116 -0.30 -7.55 -6.11
N GLY A 117 -0.31 -7.02 -4.89
CA GLY A 117 -0.03 -7.79 -3.68
C GLY A 117 -1.09 -8.87 -3.44
N LEU A 118 -2.37 -8.56 -3.68
CA LEU A 118 -3.47 -9.53 -3.64
C LEU A 118 -3.27 -10.68 -4.63
N ARG A 119 -2.80 -10.39 -5.84
CA ARG A 119 -2.51 -11.43 -6.86
C ARG A 119 -1.39 -12.37 -6.40
N GLY A 120 -0.30 -11.81 -5.87
CA GLY A 120 0.81 -12.59 -5.30
C GLY A 120 0.33 -13.48 -4.14
N TRP A 121 -0.43 -12.91 -3.21
CA TRP A 121 -1.02 -13.65 -2.09
C TRP A 121 -1.95 -14.78 -2.56
N TRP A 122 -2.82 -14.52 -3.53
CA TRP A 122 -3.76 -15.53 -4.02
C TRP A 122 -3.05 -16.69 -4.71
N TRP A 123 -1.98 -16.41 -5.45
CA TRP A 123 -1.14 -17.45 -6.05
C TRP A 123 -0.45 -18.30 -4.98
N LEU A 124 0.12 -17.69 -3.95
CA LEU A 124 0.76 -18.38 -2.81
C LEU A 124 -0.22 -19.29 -2.06
N ARG A 125 -1.48 -18.88 -1.95
CA ARG A 125 -2.53 -19.70 -1.33
C ARG A 125 -2.87 -20.96 -2.12
N LYS A 126 -2.80 -20.88 -3.46
CA LYS A 126 -3.12 -21.98 -4.37
C LYS A 126 -1.98 -22.98 -4.54
N HIS A 127 -0.76 -22.55 -4.28
CA HIS A 127 0.45 -23.37 -4.40
C HIS A 127 1.21 -23.36 -3.05
N PRO A 128 0.62 -23.96 -1.99
CA PRO A 128 1.34 -24.16 -0.75
C PRO A 128 2.56 -25.06 -1.00
N ALA A 129 3.66 -24.75 -0.31
CA ALA A 129 4.92 -25.47 -0.43
C ALA A 129 4.81 -26.94 0.00
#